data_AF-X0SQ74-F1
#
_entry.id   AF-X0SQ74-F1
#
_cell.length_a   1.000
_cell.length_b   1.000
_cell.length_c   1.000
_cell.angle_alpha   90.00
_cell.angle_beta   90.00
_cell.angle_gamma   90.00
#
_symmetry.space_group_name_H-M   'P 1'
#
loop_
_entity.id
_entity.type
_entity.pdbx_description
1 polymer ?
#
loop_
_entity_poly.entity_id
_entity_poly.type
_entity_poly.pdbx_seq_one_letter_code
_entity_poly.pdbx_strand_id
1 'polypeptide(L)' 'MSVIKLSNHRKHITIKGRDSVHVMPLDLIWDVIERKKDIKEIEEYEDFLPEILREWIFDVSEI' A
#
# COMPACT_ATOMS: atom_id res chain seq x y z
N MET A 1 25.24 -6.96 -2.11
CA MET A 1 24.42 -6.01 -2.89
C MET A 1 23.34 -6.83 -3.58
N SER A 2 22.11 -6.86 -3.06
CA SER A 2 21.03 -7.66 -3.66
C SER A 2 20.32 -6.84 -4.73
N VAL A 3 20.26 -7.39 -5.94
CA VAL A 3 19.46 -6.84 -7.04
C VAL A 3 18.10 -7.53 -6.97
N ILE A 4 17.05 -6.78 -6.63
CA ILE A 4 15.67 -7.29 -6.66
C ILE A 4 15.25 -7.38 -8.14
N LYS A 5 14.99 -8.61 -8.61
CA LYS A 5 14.52 -8.88 -9.98
C LYS A 5 13.14 -8.25 -10.16
N LEU A 6 13.07 -7.24 -11.03
CA LEU A 6 11.82 -6.58 -11.41
C LEU A 6 10.80 -7.53 -12.07
N SER A 7 11.17 -8.74 -12.50
CA SER A 7 10.31 -9.65 -13.29
C SER A 7 9.03 -10.18 -12.59
N ASN A 8 8.81 -9.88 -11.30
CA ASN A 8 7.53 -10.12 -10.62
C ASN A 8 6.76 -8.79 -10.51
N HIS A 9 6.34 -8.20 -11.64
CA HIS A 9 5.53 -6.97 -11.66
C HIS A 9 4.15 -7.20 -10.98
N ARG A 10 4.14 -7.33 -9.65
CA ARG A 10 2.94 -7.08 -8.86
C ARG A 10 2.69 -5.58 -8.96
N LYS A 11 1.45 -5.21 -9.23
CA LYS A 11 1.05 -3.81 -9.21
C LYS A 11 1.42 -3.25 -7.84
N HIS A 12 2.11 -2.13 -7.83
CA HIS A 12 2.59 -1.48 -6.63
C HIS A 12 2.38 0.01 -6.79
N ILE A 13 2.33 0.70 -5.67
CA ILE A 13 2.28 2.15 -5.60
C ILE A 13 3.51 2.64 -4.89
N THR A 14 3.94 3.83 -5.29
CA THR A 14 5.05 4.53 -4.63
C THR A 14 4.45 5.64 -3.80
N ILE A 15 4.65 5.57 -2.49
CA ILE A 15 4.19 6.58 -1.54
C ILE A 15 5.41 7.36 -1.09
N LYS A 16 5.32 8.68 -1.18
CA LYS A 16 6.35 9.57 -0.64
C LYS A 16 6.04 9.81 0.83
N GLY A 17 6.75 9.10 1.70
CA GLY A 17 6.72 9.31 3.14
C GLY A 17 7.46 10.59 3.54
N ARG A 18 7.56 10.83 4.84
CA ARG A 18 8.19 12.05 5.38
C ARG A 18 9.69 12.07 5.11
N ASP A 19 10.35 10.97 5.45
CA ASP A 19 11.80 10.83 5.42
C ASP A 19 12.27 9.79 4.39
N SER A 20 11.33 9.08 3.76
CA SER A 20 11.64 8.01 2.81
C SER A 20 10.60 7.86 1.69
N VAL A 21 10.89 6.99 0.72
CA VAL A 21 9.96 6.62 -0.33
C VAL A 21 9.60 5.16 -0.13
N HIS A 22 8.31 4.88 0.06
CA HIS A 22 7.80 3.54 0.27
C HIS A 22 7.27 2.97 -1.05
N VAL A 23 7.57 1.69 -1.28
CA VAL A 23 6.99 0.94 -2.40
C VAL A 23 6.08 -0.11 -1.79
N MET A 24 4.77 0.06 -1.97
CA MET A 24 3.77 -0.83 -1.40
C MET A 24 3.10 -1.66 -2.50
N PRO A 25 3.05 -3.00 -2.35
CA PRO A 25 2.25 -3.86 -3.22
C PRO A 25 0.75 -3.51 -3.11
N LEU A 26 0.02 -3.44 -4.23
CA LEU A 26 -1.42 -3.13 -4.22
C LEU A 26 -2.25 -4.21 -3.53
N ASP A 27 -1.82 -5.48 -3.60
CA ASP A 27 -2.47 -6.59 -2.89
C ASP A 27 -2.50 -6.37 -1.38
N LEU A 28 -1.46 -5.74 -0.81
CA LEU A 28 -1.43 -5.39 0.60
C LEU A 28 -2.50 -4.34 0.97
N ILE A 29 -2.78 -3.38 0.09
CA ILE A 29 -3.84 -2.38 0.28
C ILE A 29 -5.21 -3.08 0.31
N TRP A 30 -5.45 -3.94 -0.68
CA TRP A 30 -6.70 -4.69 -0.77
C TRP A 30 -6.91 -5.61 0.44
N ASP A 31 -5.86 -6.28 0.92
CA ASP A 31 -5.94 -7.10 2.12
C ASP A 31 -6.31 -6.27 3.37
N VAL A 32 -5.86 -5.02 3.46
CA VAL A 32 -6.25 -4.10 4.55
C VAL A 32 -7.70 -3.64 4.40
N ILE A 33 -8.12 -3.23 3.19
CA ILE A 33 -9.50 -2.81 2.89
C ILE A 33 -10.50 -3.93 3.18
N GLU A 34 -10.18 -5.16 2.77
CA GLU A 34 -10.99 -6.36 2.99
C GLU A 34 -10.90 -6.92 4.42
N ARG A 35 -10.16 -6.24 5.32
CA ARG A 35 -9.94 -6.64 6.73
C ARG A 35 -9.28 -8.02 6.89
N LYS A 36 -8.56 -8.48 5.86
CA LYS A 36 -7.70 -9.68 5.94
C LYS A 36 -6.43 -9.40 6.73
N LYS A 37 -6.00 -8.13 6.78
CA LYS A 37 -4.83 -7.68 7.53
C LYS A 37 -5.11 -6.40 8.31
N ASP A 38 -4.57 -6.29 9.51
CA ASP A 38 -4.58 -5.03 10.27
C ASP A 38 -3.47 -4.11 9.74
N ILE A 39 -3.82 -2.86 9.43
CA ILE A 39 -2.90 -1.84 8.97
C ILE A 39 -1.74 -1.60 9.95
N LYS A 40 -1.95 -1.81 11.26
CA LYS A 40 -0.93 -1.65 12.30
C LYS A 40 0.18 -2.69 12.23
N GLU A 41 -0.02 -3.78 11.48
CA GLU A 41 1.02 -4.79 11.22
C GLU A 41 1.98 -4.36 10.10
N ILE A 42 1.75 -3.20 9.48
CA ILE A 42 2.62 -2.63 8.46
C ILE A 42 3.59 -1.66 9.15
N GLU A 43 4.90 -1.83 8.93
CA GLU A 43 5.88 -0.87 9.42
C GLU A 43 5.63 0.52 8.81
N GLU A 44 5.74 1.56 9.63
CA GLU A 44 5.51 2.95 9.20
C GLU A 44 4.10 3.18 8.61
N TYR A 45 3.09 2.38 9.01
CA TYR A 45 1.71 2.41 8.50
C TYR A 45 1.06 3.80 8.41
N GLU A 46 1.50 4.74 9.24
CA GLU A 46 1.05 6.14 9.28
C GLU A 46 1.28 6.85 7.94
N ASP A 47 2.38 6.54 7.25
CA ASP A 47 2.70 7.10 5.93
C ASP A 47 1.83 6.48 4.82
N PHE A 48 1.27 5.29 5.05
CA PHE A 48 0.44 4.55 4.09
C PHE A 48 -1.07 4.80 4.26
N LEU A 49 -1.48 5.26 5.45
CA LEU A 49 -2.87 5.50 5.81
C LEU A 49 -3.61 6.42 4.81
N PRO A 50 -3.01 7.54 4.32
CA PRO A 50 -3.69 8.41 3.36
C PRO A 50 -4.06 7.71 2.05
N GLU A 51 -3.18 6.82 1.57
CA GLU A 51 -3.36 6.15 0.29
C GLU A 51 -4.36 4.99 0.41
N ILE A 52 -4.34 4.27 1.53
CA ILE A 52 -5.36 3.26 1.86
C ILE A 52 -6.75 3.90 1.96
N LEU A 53 -6.85 5.07 2.62
CA LEU A 53 -8.10 5.82 2.72
C LEU A 53 -8.56 6.33 1.36
N ARG A 54 -7.64 6.80 0.51
CA ARG A 54 -7.95 7.26 -0.84
C ARG A 54 -8.57 6.14 -1.67
N GLU A 55 -7.91 4.98 -1.76
CA GLU A 55 -8.42 3.82 -2.51
C GLU A 55 -9.78 3.36 -1.95
N TRP A 56 -9.93 3.33 -0.62
CA TRP A 56 -11.22 2.98 0.00
C TRP A 56 -12.35 3.96 -0.34
N ILE A 57 -12.08 5.28 -0.36
CA ILE A 57 -13.08 6.29 -0.77
C ILE A 57 -13.43 6.12 -2.25
N PHE A 58 -12.45 5.89 -3.12
CA PHE A 58 -12.70 5.66 -4.55
C PHE A 58 -13.61 4.45 -4.76
N ASP A 59 -13.33 3.32 -4.09
CA ASP A 59 -14.12 2.09 -4.19
C ASP A 59 -15.57 2.30 -3.70
N VAL A 60 -15.77 3.03 -2.60
CA VAL A 60 -17.12 3.34 -2.06
C VAL A 60 -17.87 4.35 -2.94
N SER A 61 -17.16 5.21 -3.67
CA SER A 61 -17.75 6.22 -4.56
C SER A 61 -18.17 5.70 -5.94
N GLU A 62 -17.73 4.49 -6.32
CA GLU A 62 -18.18 3.79 -7.53
C GLU A 62 -19.47 2.97 -7.30
N ILE A 63 -20.14 3.14 -6.13
CA ILE A 63 -21.45 2.57 -5.77
C ILE A 63 -22.55 3.62 -5.92
#